data_AF-A0A8S3YF34-F1
#
_entry.id   AF-A0A8S3YF34-F1
#
_cell.length_a   1.000
_cell.length_b   1.000
_cell.length_c   1.000
_cell.angle_alpha   90.00
_cell.angle_beta   90.00
_cell.angle_gamma   90.00
#
_symmetry.space_group_name_H-M   'P 1'
#
loop_
_entity.id
_entity.type
_entity.pdbx_description
1 polymer ?
#
loop_
_entity_poly.entity_id
_entity_poly.type
_entity_poly.pdbx_seq_one_letter_code
_entity_poly.pdbx_strand_id
1 'polypeptide(L)'
;VAERIIAPPKSEYRCRLSIMCQYLCDVKLKFTIPGKAFVPPPEVDVGVVKFVPLKEPRIRQPFPLVEKVSRHLFHLPNKFIIKSVRTLFPLEREDLCCELMELCQLKPEMPAYELSVEDVGKLCDAYARIVEREPDILTYDFRTKTNAKIRKNKDYIISAFENKILNGDLDTEQFSTESSVNTQN
;
A
#
# COMPACT_ATOMS: atom_id res chain seq x y z
N VAL A 1 14.95 -4.38 14.04
CA VAL A 1 14.80 -3.38 12.94
C VAL A 1 15.60 -3.77 11.69
N ALA A 2 16.88 -4.13 11.83
CA ALA A 2 17.74 -4.48 10.71
C ALA A 2 17.14 -5.56 9.77
N GLU A 3 16.53 -6.61 10.34
CA GLU A 3 15.85 -7.67 9.58
C GLU A 3 14.69 -7.15 8.73
N ARG A 4 13.91 -6.19 9.27
CA ARG A 4 12.80 -5.56 8.53
C ARG A 4 13.30 -4.76 7.34
N ILE A 5 14.45 -4.10 7.44
CA ILE A 5 15.03 -3.31 6.35
C ILE A 5 15.36 -4.21 5.15
N ILE A 6 15.95 -5.38 5.42
CA ILE A 6 16.39 -6.31 4.37
C ILE A 6 15.34 -7.36 3.98
N ALA A 7 14.17 -7.34 4.63
CA ALA A 7 13.17 -8.40 4.47
C ALA A 7 12.71 -8.53 3.01
N PRO A 8 12.88 -9.70 2.38
CA PRO A 8 12.36 -9.95 1.04
C PRO A 8 10.83 -10.09 1.06
N PRO A 9 10.17 -10.08 -0.11
CA PRO A 9 8.77 -10.49 -0.22
C PRO A 9 8.53 -11.85 0.46
N LYS A 10 7.35 -12.05 1.02
CA LYS A 10 6.93 -13.27 1.75
C LYS A 10 7.60 -13.50 3.11
N SER A 11 8.53 -12.63 3.53
CA SER A 11 9.12 -12.68 4.87
C SER A 11 8.14 -12.20 5.94
N GLU A 12 8.17 -12.81 7.14
CA GLU A 12 7.43 -12.31 8.32
C GLU A 12 7.86 -10.90 8.74
N TYR A 13 9.09 -10.49 8.41
CA TYR A 13 9.63 -9.17 8.71
C TYR A 13 9.31 -8.14 7.62
N ARG A 14 8.61 -8.55 6.55
CA ARG A 14 8.25 -7.67 5.43
C ARG A 14 7.28 -6.61 5.91
N CYS A 15 7.64 -5.35 5.70
CA CYS A 15 6.84 -4.23 6.14
C CYS A 15 7.07 -2.99 5.28
N ARG A 16 6.38 -1.89 5.61
CA ARG A 16 6.57 -0.58 4.97
C ARG A 16 8.05 -0.18 4.92
N LEU A 17 8.80 -0.40 5.99
CA LEU A 17 10.22 -0.02 6.05
C LEU A 17 11.06 -0.79 5.03
N SER A 18 10.73 -2.06 4.78
CA SER A 18 11.40 -2.89 3.77
C SER A 18 11.31 -2.24 2.39
N ILE A 19 10.09 -1.86 1.98
CA ILE A 19 9.86 -1.19 0.69
C ILE A 19 10.62 0.13 0.64
N MET A 20 10.42 1.01 1.62
CA MET A 20 10.97 2.37 1.63
C MET A 20 12.50 2.39 1.55
N CYS A 21 13.16 1.40 2.16
CA CYS A 21 14.61 1.26 2.07
C CYS A 21 15.05 0.64 0.74
N GLN A 22 14.40 -0.44 0.32
CA GLN A 22 14.82 -1.23 -0.84
C GLN A 22 14.54 -0.54 -2.17
N TYR A 23 13.57 0.38 -2.28
CA TYR A 23 13.34 1.05 -3.56
C TYR A 23 14.39 2.11 -3.89
N LEU A 24 15.06 2.67 -2.88
CA LEU A 24 16.10 3.68 -3.04
C LEU A 24 17.52 3.10 -2.97
N CYS A 25 17.70 1.98 -2.26
CA CYS A 25 19.02 1.46 -1.92
C CYS A 25 19.14 -0.06 -2.15
N ASP A 26 20.34 -0.54 -2.47
CA ASP A 26 20.75 -1.92 -2.18
C ASP A 26 21.11 -2.00 -0.68
N VAL A 27 20.34 -2.79 0.07
CA VAL A 27 20.45 -2.92 1.53
C VAL A 27 20.91 -4.32 1.91
N LYS A 28 21.93 -4.41 2.75
CA LYS A 28 22.51 -5.69 3.17
C LYS A 28 22.85 -5.67 4.65
N LEU A 29 22.37 -6.67 5.39
CA LEU A 29 22.82 -6.95 6.74
C LEU A 29 24.26 -7.47 6.67
N LYS A 30 25.19 -6.80 7.34
CA LYS A 30 26.60 -7.20 7.34
C LYS A 30 26.88 -8.21 8.44
N PHE A 31 26.47 -7.88 9.66
CA PHE A 31 26.58 -8.75 10.82
C PHE A 31 25.71 -8.18 11.96
N THR A 32 25.54 -8.99 13.00
CA THR A 32 24.84 -8.63 14.22
C THR A 32 25.84 -8.60 15.37
N ILE A 33 25.78 -7.56 16.20
CA ILE A 33 26.61 -7.39 17.38
C ILE A 33 25.75 -7.77 18.60
N PRO A 34 26.18 -8.74 19.43
CA PRO A 34 25.48 -9.08 20.66
C PRO A 34 25.33 -7.87 21.58
N GLY A 35 24.16 -7.66 22.18
CA GLY A 35 23.91 -6.52 23.08
C GLY A 35 24.94 -6.41 24.22
N LYS A 36 25.40 -7.54 24.75
CA LYS A 36 26.45 -7.61 25.78
C LYS A 36 27.79 -6.96 25.42
N ALA A 37 28.03 -6.63 24.14
CA ALA A 37 29.24 -5.93 23.69
C ALA A 37 29.19 -4.41 23.94
N PHE A 38 28.06 -3.86 24.36
CA PHE A 38 27.86 -2.42 24.61
C PHE A 38 27.84 -2.10 26.12
N VAL A 39 28.11 -0.84 26.47
CA VAL A 39 28.08 -0.33 27.85
C VAL A 39 27.24 0.95 27.95
N PRO A 40 26.16 0.98 28.75
CA PRO A 40 25.52 -0.18 29.38
C PRO A 40 24.93 -1.16 28.34
N PRO A 41 24.80 -2.46 28.66
CA PRO A 41 24.28 -3.43 27.70
C PRO A 41 22.78 -3.21 27.43
N PRO A 42 22.36 -3.07 26.16
CA PRO A 42 20.93 -3.04 25.80
C PRO A 42 20.29 -4.42 25.93
N GLU A 43 18.95 -4.45 25.97
CA GLU A 43 18.14 -5.67 26.02
C GLU A 43 18.09 -6.46 24.70
N VAL A 44 18.54 -5.84 23.61
CA VAL A 44 18.44 -6.38 22.24
C VAL A 44 19.78 -6.32 21.51
N ASP A 45 19.95 -7.20 20.52
CA ASP A 45 21.11 -7.19 19.64
C ASP A 45 21.06 -6.06 18.61
N VAL A 46 22.24 -5.64 18.15
CA VAL A 46 22.41 -4.52 17.21
C VAL A 46 22.81 -5.05 15.83
N GLY A 47 21.95 -4.86 14.84
CA GLY A 47 22.25 -5.22 13.45
C GLY A 47 22.95 -4.10 12.68
N VAL A 48 24.09 -4.39 12.05
CA VAL A 48 24.83 -3.46 11.19
C VAL A 48 24.37 -3.62 9.75
N VAL A 49 23.67 -2.62 9.21
CA VAL A 49 23.14 -2.64 7.84
C VAL A 49 23.90 -1.67 6.94
N LYS A 50 24.36 -2.15 5.80
CA LYS A 50 24.95 -1.32 4.74
C LYS A 50 23.85 -0.89 3.77
N PHE A 51 23.76 0.42 3.53
CA PHE A 51 22.95 1.02 2.47
C PHE A 51 23.87 1.48 1.35
N VAL A 52 23.54 1.11 0.12
CA VAL A 52 24.16 1.65 -1.10
C VAL A 52 23.05 2.27 -1.94
N PRO A 53 22.97 3.61 -2.06
CA PRO A 53 22.00 4.26 -2.92
C PRO A 53 22.10 3.71 -4.35
N LEU A 54 20.95 3.43 -4.95
CA LEU A 54 20.89 3.01 -6.34
C LEU A 54 21.17 4.22 -7.24
N LYS A 55 21.76 3.98 -8.41
CA LYS A 55 21.90 5.02 -9.44
C LYS A 55 20.53 5.52 -9.90
N GLU A 56 19.58 4.61 -10.02
CA GLU A 56 18.19 4.91 -10.32
C GLU A 56 17.31 4.16 -9.31
N PRO A 57 16.28 4.82 -8.73
CA PRO A 57 15.38 4.16 -7.81
C PRO A 57 14.54 3.12 -8.54
N ARG A 58 14.20 2.03 -7.84
CA ARG A 58 13.33 0.96 -8.38
C ARG A 58 11.89 1.45 -8.63
N ILE A 59 11.46 2.49 -7.91
CA ILE A 59 10.19 3.18 -8.10
C ILE A 59 10.50 4.63 -8.45
N ARG A 60 10.03 5.09 -9.61
CA ARG A 60 10.32 6.43 -10.15
C ARG A 60 9.15 7.39 -9.90
N GLN A 61 8.64 7.39 -8.68
CA GLN A 61 7.55 8.26 -8.24
C GLN A 61 7.98 9.14 -7.06
N PRO A 62 7.33 10.31 -6.83
CA PRO A 62 7.66 11.18 -5.71
C PRO A 62 7.56 10.45 -4.36
N PHE A 63 8.50 10.73 -3.45
CA PHE A 63 8.54 10.11 -2.12
C PHE A 63 7.19 10.13 -1.37
N PRO A 64 6.43 11.26 -1.31
CA PRO A 64 5.15 11.29 -0.61
C PRO A 64 4.12 10.31 -1.19
N LEU A 65 4.13 10.10 -2.50
CA LEU A 65 3.23 9.17 -3.17
C LEU A 65 3.60 7.72 -2.82
N VAL A 66 4.88 7.35 -2.93
CA VAL A 66 5.37 6.01 -2.57
C VAL A 66 5.12 5.71 -1.10
N GLU A 67 5.35 6.70 -0.21
CA GLU A 67 5.08 6.58 1.22
C GLU A 67 3.59 6.40 1.50
N LYS A 68 2.71 7.11 0.78
CA LYS A 68 1.26 6.94 0.88
C LYS A 68 0.84 5.54 0.47
N VAL A 69 1.15 5.11 -0.75
CA VAL A 69 0.77 3.78 -1.24
C VAL A 69 1.30 2.69 -0.30
N SER A 70 2.59 2.75 0.06
CA SER A 70 3.21 1.76 0.96
C SER A 70 2.56 1.73 2.35
N ARG A 71 2.13 2.87 2.88
CA ARG A 71 1.44 2.94 4.18
C ARG A 71 0.07 2.28 4.14
N HIS A 72 -0.69 2.43 3.07
CA HIS A 72 -1.99 1.78 2.92
C HIS A 72 -1.82 0.26 2.73
N LEU A 73 -0.86 -0.18 1.93
CA LEU A 73 -0.54 -1.61 1.73
C LEU A 73 -0.16 -2.33 3.03
N PHE A 74 0.76 -1.74 3.80
CA PHE A 74 1.30 -2.39 5.00
C PHE A 74 0.53 -2.07 6.29
N HIS A 75 -0.64 -1.42 6.20
CA HIS A 75 -1.59 -1.37 7.31
C HIS A 75 -2.29 -2.72 7.51
N LEU A 76 -2.55 -3.46 6.41
CA LEU A 76 -3.18 -4.78 6.40
C LEU A 76 -2.31 -5.81 5.65
N PRO A 77 -1.07 -6.08 6.10
CA PRO A 77 -0.09 -6.82 5.31
C PRO A 77 -0.52 -8.24 4.94
N ASN A 78 -1.31 -8.90 5.80
CA ASN A 78 -1.78 -10.29 5.62
C ASN A 78 -3.12 -10.39 4.88
N LYS A 79 -3.65 -9.26 4.38
CA LYS A 79 -4.90 -9.22 3.62
C LYS A 79 -4.61 -9.00 2.14
N PHE A 80 -5.58 -9.37 1.32
CA PHE A 80 -5.56 -9.16 -0.13
C PHE A 80 -5.36 -7.68 -0.46
N ILE A 81 -4.56 -7.39 -1.48
CA ILE A 81 -4.15 -6.02 -1.84
C ILE A 81 -5.34 -5.14 -2.16
N ILE A 82 -6.43 -5.69 -2.71
CA ILE A 82 -7.65 -4.93 -2.99
C ILE A 82 -8.19 -4.22 -1.75
N LYS A 83 -8.15 -4.88 -0.58
CA LYS A 83 -8.61 -4.29 0.68
C LYS A 83 -7.75 -3.09 1.10
N SER A 84 -6.47 -3.13 0.78
CA SER A 84 -5.53 -2.05 1.09
C SER A 84 -5.65 -0.91 0.09
N VAL A 85 -5.70 -1.22 -1.21
CA VAL A 85 -5.83 -0.24 -2.30
C VAL A 85 -7.11 0.56 -2.18
N ARG A 86 -8.24 -0.07 -1.84
CA ARG A 86 -9.53 0.62 -1.64
C ARG A 86 -9.44 1.76 -0.62
N THR A 87 -8.56 1.64 0.38
CA THR A 87 -8.37 2.69 1.39
C THR A 87 -7.61 3.92 0.87
N LEU A 88 -7.08 3.90 -0.36
CA LEU A 88 -6.50 5.07 -1.03
C LEU A 88 -7.57 6.02 -1.59
N PHE A 89 -8.82 5.56 -1.69
CA PHE A 89 -9.91 6.30 -2.33
C PHE A 89 -11.08 6.54 -1.35
N PRO A 90 -11.87 7.61 -1.55
CA PRO A 90 -13.17 7.77 -0.94
C PRO A 90 -14.07 6.54 -1.18
N LEU A 91 -15.01 6.28 -0.26
CA LEU A 91 -15.90 5.11 -0.37
C LEU A 91 -16.84 5.20 -1.56
N GLU A 92 -17.12 6.41 -2.02
CA GLU A 92 -17.97 6.70 -3.17
C GLU A 92 -17.24 6.54 -4.50
N ARG A 93 -15.91 6.32 -4.48
CA ARG A 93 -15.05 6.25 -5.68
C ARG A 93 -14.44 4.86 -5.87
N GLU A 94 -15.32 3.86 -5.85
CA GLU A 94 -14.96 2.46 -6.11
C GLU A 94 -14.50 2.24 -7.56
N ASP A 95 -14.96 3.06 -8.50
CA ASP A 95 -14.51 3.12 -9.89
C ASP A 95 -12.98 3.28 -10.00
N LEU A 96 -12.40 4.19 -9.21
CA LEU A 96 -10.95 4.44 -9.20
C LEU A 96 -10.16 3.26 -8.62
N CYS A 97 -10.77 2.51 -7.68
CA CYS A 97 -10.15 1.30 -7.15
C CYS A 97 -10.06 0.21 -8.22
N CYS A 98 -11.14 0.00 -9.00
CA CYS A 98 -11.12 -0.92 -10.14
C CYS A 98 -10.09 -0.48 -11.18
N GLU A 99 -10.11 0.79 -11.58
CA GLU A 99 -9.17 1.35 -12.56
C GLU A 99 -7.70 1.15 -12.11
N LEU A 100 -7.39 1.40 -10.84
CA LEU A 100 -6.03 1.19 -10.33
C LEU A 100 -5.61 -0.28 -10.45
N MET A 101 -6.50 -1.21 -10.11
CA MET A 101 -6.21 -2.65 -10.19
C MET A 101 -5.98 -3.11 -11.63
N GLU A 102 -6.79 -2.62 -12.58
CA GLU A 102 -6.62 -2.86 -14.00
C GLU A 102 -5.29 -2.30 -14.52
N LEU A 103 -4.97 -1.05 -14.18
CA LEU A 103 -3.76 -0.37 -14.63
C LEU A 103 -2.48 -1.03 -14.10
N CYS A 104 -2.48 -1.50 -12.85
CA CYS A 104 -1.30 -2.13 -12.25
C CYS A 104 -1.11 -3.59 -12.68
N GLN A 105 -2.14 -4.23 -13.24
CA GLN A 105 -2.13 -5.63 -13.70
C GLN A 105 -1.67 -6.62 -12.62
N LEU A 106 -2.02 -6.35 -11.36
CA LEU A 106 -1.76 -7.23 -10.24
C LEU A 106 -3.02 -8.00 -9.85
N LYS A 107 -2.82 -9.20 -9.30
CA LYS A 107 -3.90 -10.05 -8.82
C LYS A 107 -4.51 -9.45 -7.54
N PRO A 108 -5.81 -9.09 -7.52
CA PRO A 108 -6.46 -8.49 -6.35
C PRO A 108 -6.33 -9.30 -5.05
N GLU A 109 -6.27 -10.63 -5.17
CA GLU A 109 -6.17 -11.62 -4.09
C GLU A 109 -4.75 -11.82 -3.55
N MET A 110 -3.73 -11.19 -4.14
CA MET A 110 -2.36 -11.28 -3.62
C MET A 110 -2.28 -10.60 -2.25
N PRO A 111 -1.65 -11.20 -1.22
CA PRO A 111 -1.40 -10.51 0.04
C PRO A 111 -0.32 -9.43 -0.10
N ALA A 112 -0.47 -8.31 0.61
CA ALA A 112 0.46 -7.18 0.47
C ALA A 112 1.92 -7.52 0.86
N TYR A 113 2.15 -8.45 1.80
CA TYR A 113 3.50 -8.89 2.17
C TYR A 113 4.21 -9.72 1.08
N GLU A 114 3.48 -10.20 0.05
CA GLU A 114 4.07 -10.90 -1.10
C GLU A 114 4.55 -9.95 -2.21
N LEU A 115 4.18 -8.67 -2.15
CA LEU A 115 4.54 -7.71 -3.19
C LEU A 115 6.06 -7.45 -3.24
N SER A 116 6.60 -7.53 -4.45
CA SER A 116 7.95 -7.05 -4.76
C SER A 116 8.00 -5.52 -4.74
N VAL A 117 9.21 -4.95 -4.77
CA VAL A 117 9.36 -3.48 -4.85
C VAL A 117 8.82 -2.98 -6.19
N GLU A 118 8.99 -3.78 -7.24
CA GLU A 118 8.52 -3.55 -8.59
C GLU A 118 6.98 -3.57 -8.66
N ASP A 119 6.33 -4.50 -7.96
CA ASP A 119 4.86 -4.53 -7.88
C ASP A 119 4.30 -3.31 -7.15
N VAL A 120 4.95 -2.88 -6.06
CA VAL A 120 4.60 -1.60 -5.42
C VAL A 120 4.83 -0.42 -6.36
N GLY A 121 5.87 -0.48 -7.21
CA GLY A 121 6.10 0.49 -8.28
C GLY A 121 4.93 0.60 -9.25
N LYS A 122 4.40 -0.53 -9.73
CA LYS A 122 3.22 -0.57 -10.61
C LYS A 122 1.99 0.07 -9.95
N LEU A 123 1.77 -0.20 -8.66
CA LEU A 123 0.70 0.45 -7.90
C LEU A 123 0.90 1.96 -7.79
N CYS A 124 2.14 2.41 -7.57
CA CYS A 124 2.47 3.83 -7.51
C CYS A 124 2.27 4.52 -8.86
N ASP A 125 2.67 3.88 -9.96
CA ASP A 125 2.51 4.41 -11.31
C ASP A 125 1.03 4.51 -11.70
N ALA A 126 0.23 3.48 -11.40
CA ALA A 126 -1.22 3.50 -11.60
C ALA A 126 -1.90 4.60 -10.77
N TYR A 127 -1.54 4.70 -9.48
CA TYR A 127 -2.08 5.73 -8.60
C TYR A 127 -1.68 7.15 -9.04
N ALA A 128 -0.45 7.35 -9.51
CA ALA A 128 0.02 8.63 -10.04
C ALA A 128 -0.83 9.11 -11.22
N ARG A 129 -1.15 8.22 -12.17
CA ARG A 129 -2.02 8.55 -13.32
C ARG A 129 -3.42 9.00 -12.89
N ILE A 130 -4.00 8.34 -11.88
CA ILE A 130 -5.30 8.73 -11.35
C ILE A 130 -5.20 10.10 -10.67
N VAL A 131 -4.16 10.33 -9.87
CA VAL A 131 -3.93 11.61 -9.17
C VAL A 131 -3.68 12.77 -10.14
N GLU A 132 -3.02 12.53 -11.27
CA GLU A 132 -2.83 13.56 -12.31
C GLU A 132 -4.16 14.05 -12.88
N ARG A 133 -5.13 13.15 -13.04
CA ARG A 133 -6.49 13.48 -13.50
C ARG A 133 -7.37 14.03 -12.38
N GLU A 134 -7.17 13.55 -11.15
CA GLU A 134 -7.96 13.90 -9.97
C GLU A 134 -7.06 14.22 -8.76
N PRO A 135 -6.54 15.46 -8.67
CA PRO A 135 -5.55 15.83 -7.64
C PRO A 135 -6.04 15.69 -6.19
N ASP A 136 -7.34 15.85 -5.95
CA ASP A 136 -7.95 15.75 -4.61
C ASP A 136 -7.72 14.37 -3.96
N ILE A 137 -7.59 13.32 -4.77
CA ILE A 137 -7.31 11.95 -4.32
C ILE A 137 -5.97 11.86 -3.58
N LEU A 138 -4.99 12.68 -3.92
CA LEU A 138 -3.70 12.71 -3.21
C LEU A 138 -3.85 13.20 -1.77
N THR A 139 -4.78 14.13 -1.53
CA THR A 139 -5.01 14.72 -0.20
C THR A 139 -6.00 13.93 0.66
N TYR A 140 -6.76 13.02 0.05
CA TYR A 140 -7.69 12.15 0.77
C TYR A 140 -6.99 11.34 1.88
N ASP A 141 -7.57 11.39 3.08
CA ASP A 141 -7.15 10.63 4.25
C ASP A 141 -8.29 9.74 4.78
N PHE A 142 -8.13 8.44 4.60
CA PHE A 142 -9.03 7.39 5.08
C PHE A 142 -9.25 7.39 6.61
N ARG A 143 -8.29 7.92 7.38
CA ARG A 143 -8.29 7.86 8.85
C ARG A 143 -9.01 9.05 9.50
N THR A 144 -9.46 10.03 8.73
CA THR A 144 -10.21 11.16 9.29
C THR A 144 -11.44 10.68 10.06
N LYS A 145 -11.83 11.41 11.12
CA LYS A 145 -12.98 11.05 11.96
C LYS A 145 -14.28 10.97 11.16
N THR A 146 -14.43 11.83 10.15
CA THR A 146 -15.57 11.82 9.22
C THR A 146 -15.62 10.51 8.45
N ASN A 147 -14.53 10.13 7.79
CA ASN A 147 -14.45 8.89 7.01
C ASN A 147 -14.59 7.65 7.89
N ALA A 148 -14.13 7.69 9.14
CA ALA A 148 -14.33 6.61 10.11
C ALA A 148 -15.81 6.38 10.46
N LYS A 149 -16.64 7.44 10.53
CA LYS A 149 -18.09 7.30 10.75
C LYS A 149 -18.79 6.71 9.53
N ILE A 150 -18.45 7.18 8.33
CA ILE A 150 -19.07 6.70 7.08
C ILE A 150 -18.82 5.20 6.90
N ARG A 151 -17.61 4.71 7.21
CA ARG A 151 -17.26 3.27 7.12
C ARG A 151 -18.13 2.37 7.97
N LYS A 152 -18.33 2.71 9.24
CA LYS A 152 -19.18 1.92 10.16
C LYS A 152 -20.59 1.68 9.61
N ASN A 153 -21.08 2.59 8.75
CA ASN A 153 -22.41 2.48 8.15
C ASN A 153 -22.43 1.70 6.82
N LYS A 154 -21.28 1.54 6.15
CA LYS A 154 -21.17 0.94 4.79
C LYS A 154 -20.36 -0.37 4.74
N ASP A 155 -19.99 -0.96 5.88
CA ASP A 155 -19.14 -2.16 5.94
C ASP A 155 -19.69 -3.36 5.14
N TYR A 156 -21.02 -3.55 5.07
CA TYR A 156 -21.64 -4.61 4.25
C TYR A 156 -21.40 -4.41 2.74
N ILE A 157 -21.65 -3.19 2.24
CA ILE A 157 -21.49 -2.85 0.81
C ILE A 157 -20.03 -3.04 0.39
N ILE A 158 -19.11 -2.58 1.24
CA ILE A 158 -17.66 -2.77 1.06
C ILE A 158 -17.30 -4.24 0.87
N SER A 159 -17.85 -5.12 1.71
CA SER A 159 -17.56 -6.55 1.64
C SER A 159 -18.10 -7.20 0.37
N ALA A 160 -19.28 -6.75 -0.11
CA ALA A 160 -19.88 -7.24 -1.34
C ALA A 160 -19.07 -6.83 -2.58
N PHE A 161 -18.63 -5.57 -2.63
CA PHE A 161 -17.76 -5.06 -3.70
C PHE A 161 -16.41 -5.77 -3.76
N GLU A 162 -15.73 -5.92 -2.61
CA GLU A 162 -14.45 -6.65 -2.53
C GLU A 162 -14.61 -8.09 -3.04
N ASN A 163 -15.71 -8.77 -2.71
CA ASN A 163 -15.98 -10.11 -3.21
C ASN A 163 -16.25 -10.13 -4.73
N LYS A 164 -16.94 -9.12 -5.27
CA LYS A 164 -17.19 -8.99 -6.72
C LYS A 164 -15.86 -8.92 -7.50
N ILE A 165 -14.93 -8.08 -7.06
CA ILE A 165 -13.59 -7.98 -7.67
C ILE A 165 -12.82 -9.30 -7.55
N LEU A 166 -12.85 -9.94 -6.38
CA LEU A 166 -12.15 -11.20 -6.15
C LEU A 166 -12.69 -12.37 -7.00
N ASN A 167 -13.94 -12.28 -7.45
CA ASN A 167 -14.56 -13.25 -8.34
C ASN A 167 -14.34 -12.97 -9.83
N GLY A 168 -13.64 -11.87 -10.18
CA GLY A 168 -13.25 -11.55 -11.56
C GLY A 168 -14.18 -10.58 -12.28
N ASP A 169 -15.18 -10.02 -11.62
CA ASP A 169 -16.10 -9.04 -12.20
C ASP A 169 -15.52 -7.63 -12.07
N LEU A 170 -14.62 -7.27 -12.99
CA LEU A 170 -13.96 -5.95 -13.02
C LEU A 170 -14.75 -4.86 -13.77
N ASP A 171 -15.92 -5.17 -14.34
CA ASP A 171 -16.65 -4.24 -15.21
C ASP A 171 -16.90 -2.87 -14.56
N THR A 172 -16.17 -1.87 -15.06
CA THR A 172 -16.20 -0.46 -14.65
C THR A 172 -17.46 0.29 -15.12
N GLU A 173 -18.20 -0.26 -16.08
CA GLU A 173 -19.28 0.44 -16.79
C GLU A 173 -20.60 0.59 -16.00
N GLN A 174 -20.80 -0.12 -14.89
CA GLN A 174 -22.07 -0.06 -14.14
C GLN A 174 -22.11 0.95 -12.99
N PHE A 175 -21.00 1.57 -12.61
CA PHE A 175 -20.92 2.35 -11.36
C PHE A 175 -21.14 3.86 -11.49
N SER A 176 -21.28 4.37 -12.73
CA SER A 176 -21.48 5.80 -13.01
C SER A 176 -22.95 6.25 -12.93
N THR A 177 -23.92 5.34 -12.80
CA THR A 177 -25.36 5.67 -12.86
C THR A 177 -26.08 5.83 -11.52
N GLU A 178 -25.53 5.38 -10.39
CA GLU A 178 -26.28 5.41 -9.11
C GLU A 178 -26.00 6.64 -8.23
N SER A 179 -24.99 7.46 -8.53
CA SER A 179 -24.69 8.67 -7.74
C SER A 179 -25.63 9.85 -8.00
N SER A 180 -26.58 9.74 -8.95
CA SER A 180 -27.52 10.83 -9.30
C SER A 180 -28.90 10.72 -8.63
N VAL A 181 -29.14 9.72 -7.78
CA VAL A 181 -30.46 9.50 -7.15
C VAL A 181 -30.36 9.54 -5.62
N ASN A 182 -29.90 10.66 -5.05
CA ASN A 182 -30.28 11.04 -3.67
C ASN A 182 -29.87 12.47 -3.29
N THR A 183 -30.21 13.45 -4.13
CA THR A 183 -30.28 14.85 -3.71
C THR A 183 -31.57 15.46 -4.21
N GLN A 184 -32.69 14.97 -3.67
CA GLN A 184 -33.98 15.67 -3.63
C GLN A 184 -34.94 14.89 -2.70
N ASN A 185 -34.95 15.28 -1.43
CA ASN A 185 -36.13 15.51 -0.58
C ASN A 185 -35.71 15.73 0.88
#